data_AF-A0A850KGM5-F1
#
_entry.id   AF-A0A850KGM5-F1
#
_cell.length_a   1.000
_cell.length_b   1.000
_cell.length_c   1.000
_cell.angle_alpha   90.00
_cell.angle_beta   90.00
_cell.angle_gamma   90.00
#
_symmetry.space_group_name_H-M   'P 1'
#
loop_
_entity.id
_entity.type
_entity.pdbx_description
1 polymer ?
#
loop_
_entity_poly.entity_id
_entity_poly.type
_entity_poly.pdbx_seq_one_letter_code
_entity_poly.pdbx_strand_id
1 'polypeptide(L)'
;MHKRIVEKSLKTLDAERANYFNDVVGYLEELPQTADFPNLVYLTLKDILDIAPTYIEKKAFALLLLKFVTHHQVQLQKIIYDKKYLYDPSCLRDVTNLLINAIVDQTIKGYEDGLIETGEANVQKYTYPYRVIDLVDPDDEEEMERALEEDRRKQAAYTGPERRKR
;
A
#
# COMPACT_ATOMS: atom_id res chain seq x y z
N MET A 1 9.95 -28.87 -5.28
CA MET A 1 8.60 -29.49 -5.46
C MET A 1 7.46 -28.52 -5.16
N HIS A 2 7.62 -27.57 -4.23
CA HIS A 2 6.54 -26.66 -3.83
C HIS A 2 6.13 -25.63 -4.88
N LYS A 3 7.03 -25.25 -5.79
CA LYS A 3 6.72 -24.39 -6.95
C LYS A 3 5.56 -24.90 -7.81
N ARG A 4 5.39 -26.22 -7.93
CA ARG A 4 4.27 -26.85 -8.66
C ARG A 4 2.89 -26.51 -8.10
N ILE A 5 2.79 -26.17 -6.82
CA ILE A 5 1.53 -25.76 -6.17
C ILE A 5 1.05 -24.43 -6.75
N VAL A 6 1.99 -23.54 -7.05
CA VAL A 6 1.75 -22.17 -7.49
C VAL A 6 1.77 -22.07 -9.02
N GLU A 7 2.58 -22.89 -9.71
CA GLU A 7 2.71 -22.94 -11.17
C GLU A 7 1.38 -23.06 -11.94
N LYS A 8 0.41 -23.81 -11.41
CA LYS A 8 -0.90 -23.95 -12.06
C LYS A 8 -1.71 -22.66 -11.99
N SER A 9 -1.66 -21.98 -10.83
CA SER A 9 -2.32 -20.71 -10.62
C SER A 9 -1.59 -19.56 -11.32
N LEU A 10 -0.27 -19.63 -11.48
CA LEU A 10 0.51 -18.64 -12.24
C LEU A 10 0.17 -18.62 -13.73
N LYS A 11 -0.20 -19.78 -14.31
CA LYS A 11 -0.60 -19.89 -15.72
C LYS A 11 -1.97 -19.28 -16.02
N THR A 12 -2.81 -19.07 -15.01
CA THR A 12 -4.13 -18.46 -15.17
C THR A 12 -4.10 -16.94 -15.02
N LEU A 13 -2.96 -16.37 -14.61
CA LEU A 13 -2.77 -14.93 -14.41
C LEU A 13 -2.25 -14.23 -15.67
N ASP A 14 -2.47 -12.93 -15.71
CA ASP A 14 -1.92 -12.05 -16.73
C ASP A 14 -0.39 -12.02 -16.69
N ALA A 15 0.26 -11.78 -17.83
CA ALA A 15 1.70 -11.96 -18.02
C ALA A 15 2.54 -11.10 -17.08
N GLU A 16 2.12 -9.86 -16.82
CA GLU A 16 2.81 -8.95 -15.90
C GLU A 16 2.71 -9.42 -14.44
N ARG A 17 1.52 -9.85 -14.02
CA ARG A 17 1.30 -10.41 -12.66
C ARG A 17 2.07 -11.70 -12.47
N ALA A 18 2.06 -12.57 -13.49
CA ALA A 18 2.79 -13.85 -13.45
C ALA A 18 4.29 -13.63 -13.29
N ASN A 19 4.89 -12.66 -13.99
CA ASN A 19 6.30 -12.31 -13.84
C ASN A 19 6.61 -11.78 -12.44
N TYR A 20 5.78 -10.88 -11.92
CA TYR A 20 5.93 -10.36 -10.56
C TYR A 20 5.93 -11.48 -9.50
N PHE A 21 4.93 -12.37 -9.54
CA PHE A 21 4.84 -13.46 -8.57
C PHE A 21 5.88 -14.56 -8.77
N ASN A 22 6.37 -14.78 -10.00
CA ASN A 22 7.50 -15.67 -10.24
C ASN A 22 8.77 -15.18 -9.54
N ASP A 23 9.04 -13.87 -9.56
CA ASP A 23 10.18 -13.28 -8.88
C ASP A 23 10.04 -13.34 -7.36
N VAL A 24 8.83 -13.10 -6.83
CA VAL A 24 8.53 -13.29 -5.40
C VAL A 24 8.76 -14.74 -4.98
N VAL A 25 8.32 -15.71 -5.78
CA VAL A 25 8.56 -17.14 -5.52
C VAL A 25 10.06 -17.45 -5.55
N GLY A 26 10.82 -16.91 -6.50
CA GLY A 26 12.27 -17.06 -6.54
C GLY A 26 12.94 -16.54 -5.27
N TYR A 27 12.54 -15.35 -4.81
CA TYR A 27 13.06 -14.77 -3.57
C TYR A 27 12.67 -15.58 -2.33
N LEU A 28 11.45 -16.13 -2.30
CA LEU A 28 10.98 -17.03 -1.24
C LEU A 28 11.77 -18.35 -1.21
N GLU A 29 12.27 -18.86 -2.35
CA GLU A 29 13.12 -20.07 -2.38
C GLU A 29 14.53 -19.82 -1.82
N GLU A 30 15.05 -18.60 -1.92
CA GLU A 30 16.37 -18.23 -1.41
C GLU A 30 16.40 -17.99 0.11
N LEU A 31 15.24 -17.70 0.71
CA LEU A 31 15.16 -17.43 2.14
C LEU A 31 15.24 -18.74 2.96
N PRO A 32 16.03 -18.78 4.05
CA PRO A 32 16.12 -19.97 4.89
C PRO A 32 14.85 -20.17 5.74
N GLN A 33 14.14 -19.10 6.08
CA GLN A 33 12.94 -19.12 6.95
C GLN A 33 11.72 -19.76 6.28
N THR A 34 11.68 -19.79 4.95
CA THR A 34 10.65 -20.49 4.17
C THR A 34 10.80 -22.00 4.23
N ALA A 35 11.98 -22.52 4.59
CA ALA A 35 12.23 -23.96 4.69
C ALA A 35 11.51 -24.60 5.88
N ASP A 36 11.17 -23.82 6.92
CA ASP A 36 10.47 -24.32 8.10
C ASP A 36 9.00 -24.68 7.79
N PHE A 37 8.34 -23.88 6.95
CA PHE A 37 6.92 -24.07 6.61
C PHE A 37 6.60 -23.85 5.11
N PRO A 38 7.26 -24.57 4.20
CA PRO A 38 7.13 -24.32 2.76
C PRO A 38 5.69 -24.54 2.29
N ASN A 39 5.05 -25.62 2.73
CA ASN A 39 3.69 -25.95 2.32
C ASN A 39 2.67 -24.85 2.66
N LEU A 40 2.76 -24.26 3.85
CA LEU A 40 1.83 -23.21 4.28
C LEU A 40 2.06 -21.93 3.48
N VAL A 41 3.32 -21.53 3.31
CA VAL A 41 3.69 -20.34 2.53
C VAL A 41 3.15 -20.44 1.10
N TYR A 42 3.43 -21.53 0.39
CA TYR A 42 3.00 -21.68 -1.00
C TYR A 42 1.49 -21.85 -1.16
N LEU A 43 0.80 -22.41 -0.16
CA LEU A 43 -0.66 -22.50 -0.15
C LEU A 43 -1.28 -21.11 0.05
N THR A 44 -0.82 -20.35 1.05
CA THR A 44 -1.30 -18.97 1.26
C THR A 44 -1.04 -18.10 0.03
N LEU A 45 0.15 -18.22 -0.58
CA LEU A 45 0.47 -17.49 -1.79
C LEU A 45 -0.52 -17.83 -2.90
N LYS A 46 -0.77 -19.12 -3.14
CA LYS A 46 -1.70 -19.61 -4.17
C LYS A 46 -3.09 -18.98 -4.04
N ASP A 47 -3.63 -18.88 -2.83
CA ASP A 47 -4.96 -18.30 -2.60
C ASP A 47 -5.00 -16.78 -2.73
N ILE A 48 -3.86 -16.13 -2.48
CA ILE A 48 -3.70 -14.67 -2.52
C ILE A 48 -3.39 -14.17 -3.94
N LEU A 49 -2.87 -15.01 -4.84
CA LEU A 49 -2.47 -14.63 -6.21
C LEU A 49 -3.54 -13.84 -6.97
N ASP A 50 -4.82 -14.20 -6.84
CA ASP A 50 -5.91 -13.55 -7.56
C ASP A 50 -6.13 -12.10 -7.07
N ILE A 51 -6.00 -11.88 -5.76
CA ILE A 51 -6.41 -10.65 -5.08
C ILE A 51 -5.21 -9.74 -4.76
N ALA A 52 -4.00 -10.28 -4.78
CA ALA A 52 -2.80 -9.58 -4.35
C ALA A 52 -2.47 -8.34 -5.20
N PRO A 53 -2.11 -7.21 -4.56
CA PRO A 53 -1.60 -6.04 -5.25
C PRO A 53 -0.20 -6.30 -5.83
N THR A 54 0.08 -5.72 -7.00
CA THR A 54 1.37 -5.82 -7.70
C THR A 54 2.29 -4.62 -7.53
N TYR A 55 1.83 -3.55 -6.87
CA TYR A 55 2.58 -2.30 -6.71
C TYR A 55 3.62 -2.35 -5.57
N ILE A 56 3.68 -3.42 -4.79
CA ILE A 56 4.58 -3.55 -3.63
C ILE A 56 5.94 -4.10 -4.08
N GLU A 57 7.02 -3.70 -3.42
CA GLU A 57 8.33 -4.30 -3.69
C GLU A 57 8.31 -5.82 -3.38
N LYS A 58 8.81 -6.61 -4.33
CA LYS A 58 8.82 -8.08 -4.28
C LYS A 58 9.42 -8.64 -2.99
N LYS A 59 10.51 -8.03 -2.51
CA LYS A 59 11.21 -8.42 -1.28
C LYS A 59 10.38 -8.13 -0.03
N ALA A 60 9.80 -6.93 0.05
CA ALA A 60 8.94 -6.52 1.15
C ALA A 60 7.71 -7.43 1.25
N PHE A 61 7.08 -7.74 0.12
CA PHE A 61 5.94 -8.66 0.05
C PHE A 61 6.31 -10.07 0.55
N ALA A 62 7.45 -10.63 0.11
CA ALA A 62 7.91 -11.94 0.56
C ALA A 62 8.15 -12.00 2.09
N LEU A 63 8.79 -10.97 2.65
CA LEU A 63 9.02 -10.87 4.10
C LEU A 63 7.72 -10.73 4.89
N LEU A 64 6.75 -9.96 4.38
CA LEU A 64 5.45 -9.82 5.02
C LEU A 64 4.67 -11.12 5.03
N LEU A 65 4.70 -11.85 3.92
CA LEU A 65 4.08 -13.16 3.82
C LEU A 65 4.69 -14.11 4.86
N LEU A 66 6.01 -14.15 4.98
CA LEU A 66 6.69 -14.95 6.00
C LEU A 66 6.30 -14.55 7.43
N LYS A 67 6.28 -13.25 7.73
CA LYS A 67 5.86 -12.74 9.04
C LYS A 67 4.40 -13.10 9.35
N PHE A 68 3.53 -13.06 8.34
CA PHE A 68 2.14 -13.44 8.50
C PHE A 68 1.98 -14.94 8.75
N VAL A 69 2.66 -15.79 7.96
CA VAL A 69 2.58 -17.25 8.11
C VAL A 69 3.11 -17.70 9.47
N THR A 70 4.19 -17.08 9.97
CA THR A 70 4.72 -17.37 11.31
C THR A 70 3.75 -16.94 12.41
N HIS A 71 3.12 -15.77 12.30
CA HIS A 71 2.15 -15.28 13.28
C HIS A 71 0.83 -16.08 13.29
N HIS A 72 0.32 -16.46 12.12
CA HIS A 72 -0.98 -17.13 11.96
C HIS A 72 -0.86 -18.65 11.75
N GLN A 73 0.32 -19.23 11.98
CA GLN A 73 0.60 -20.64 11.72
C GLN A 73 -0.45 -21.58 12.34
N VAL A 74 -0.77 -21.38 13.62
CA VAL A 74 -1.72 -22.24 14.37
C VAL A 74 -3.13 -22.15 13.79
N GLN A 75 -3.54 -20.96 13.34
CA GLN A 75 -4.86 -20.74 12.75
C GLN A 75 -4.96 -21.41 11.38
N LEU A 76 -3.93 -21.24 10.53
CA LEU A 76 -3.85 -21.87 9.22
C LEU A 76 -3.85 -23.41 9.33
N GLN A 77 -3.04 -23.96 10.24
CA GLN A 77 -3.02 -25.40 10.50
C GLN A 77 -4.38 -25.91 10.96
N LYS A 78 -5.05 -25.20 11.87
CA LYS A 78 -6.38 -25.58 12.35
C LYS A 78 -7.41 -25.66 11.23
N ILE A 79 -7.37 -24.72 10.28
CA ILE A 79 -8.29 -24.70 9.13
C ILE A 79 -7.97 -25.85 8.16
N ILE A 80 -6.70 -26.08 7.87
CA ILE A 80 -6.27 -27.16 6.96
C ILE A 80 -6.66 -28.55 7.51
N TYR A 81 -6.60 -28.74 8.83
CA TYR A 81 -7.03 -29.98 9.47
C TYR A 81 -8.53 -30.05 9.76
N ASP A 82 -9.29 -28.97 9.53
CA ASP A 82 -10.74 -28.99 9.67
C ASP A 82 -11.39 -29.72 8.47
N LYS A 83 -12.46 -30.46 8.75
CA LYS A 83 -13.21 -31.20 7.74
C LYS A 83 -13.77 -30.29 6.66
N LYS A 84 -14.02 -29.01 6.98
CA LYS A 84 -14.53 -28.01 6.05
C LYS A 84 -13.59 -27.79 4.86
N TYR A 85 -12.28 -27.84 5.09
CA TYR A 85 -11.27 -27.64 4.04
C TYR A 85 -11.30 -28.72 2.95
N LEU A 86 -11.77 -29.94 3.28
CA LEU A 86 -11.96 -31.02 2.30
C LEU A 86 -13.11 -30.72 1.32
N TYR A 87 -14.12 -29.96 1.76
CA TYR A 87 -15.31 -29.66 0.98
C TYR A 87 -15.21 -28.32 0.26
N ASP A 88 -14.61 -27.31 0.91
CA ASP A 88 -14.40 -25.99 0.30
C ASP A 88 -12.97 -25.50 0.56
N PRO A 89 -12.10 -25.50 -0.46
CA PRO A 89 -10.75 -24.96 -0.34
C PRO A 89 -10.74 -23.43 -0.16
N SER A 90 -11.86 -22.74 -0.41
CA SER A 90 -11.98 -21.29 -0.27
C SER A 90 -12.01 -20.85 1.20
N CYS A 91 -12.13 -21.76 2.17
CA CYS A 91 -12.14 -21.43 3.60
C CYS A 91 -10.84 -20.74 4.08
N LEU A 92 -9.75 -20.83 3.34
CA LEU A 92 -8.52 -20.11 3.66
C LEU A 92 -8.61 -18.61 3.34
N ARG A 93 -9.58 -18.19 2.52
CA ARG A 93 -9.80 -16.78 2.17
C ARG A 93 -10.05 -15.89 3.38
N ASP A 94 -10.71 -16.40 4.41
CA ASP A 94 -10.99 -15.63 5.62
C ASP A 94 -9.70 -15.18 6.32
N VAL A 95 -8.70 -16.05 6.36
CA VAL A 95 -7.40 -15.74 6.97
C VAL A 95 -6.53 -14.96 6.00
N THR A 96 -6.52 -15.29 4.72
CA THR A 96 -5.70 -14.56 3.74
C THR A 96 -6.20 -13.14 3.47
N ASN A 97 -7.49 -12.85 3.68
CA ASN A 97 -8.02 -11.49 3.69
C ASN A 97 -7.38 -10.62 4.78
N LEU A 98 -7.01 -11.20 5.93
CA LEU A 98 -6.29 -10.46 6.97
C LEU A 98 -4.89 -10.05 6.51
N LEU A 99 -4.22 -10.89 5.71
CA LEU A 99 -2.94 -10.53 5.10
C LEU A 99 -3.10 -9.37 4.13
N ILE A 100 -4.16 -9.35 3.33
CA ILE A 100 -4.43 -8.25 2.39
C ILE A 100 -4.69 -6.96 3.15
N ASN A 101 -5.49 -6.99 4.22
CA ASN A 101 -5.72 -5.82 5.06
C ASN A 101 -4.41 -5.33 5.70
N ALA A 102 -3.58 -6.24 6.21
CA ALA A 102 -2.29 -5.86 6.77
C ALA A 102 -1.34 -5.22 5.73
N ILE A 103 -1.40 -5.71 4.49
CA ILE A 103 -0.68 -5.11 3.36
C ILE A 103 -1.20 -3.70 3.07
N VAL A 104 -2.52 -3.52 2.97
CA VAL A 104 -3.14 -2.22 2.71
C VAL A 104 -2.79 -1.23 3.82
N ASP A 105 -2.92 -1.65 5.09
CA ASP A 105 -2.55 -0.82 6.24
C ASP A 105 -1.09 -0.40 6.20
N GLN A 106 -0.18 -1.27 5.77
CA GLN A 106 1.23 -0.93 5.62
C GLN A 106 1.47 0.04 4.47
N THR A 107 0.72 -0.07 3.38
CA THR A 107 0.82 0.86 2.25
C THR A 107 0.28 2.23 2.61
N ILE A 108 -0.81 2.30 3.40
CA ILE A 108 -1.34 3.55 3.94
C ILE A 108 -0.33 4.20 4.87
N LYS A 109 0.27 3.43 5.79
CA LYS A 109 1.34 3.95 6.67
C LYS A 109 2.55 4.44 5.89
N GLY A 110 2.97 3.70 4.85
CA GLY A 110 4.05 4.13 3.97
C GLY A 110 3.74 5.41 3.20
N TYR A 111 2.47 5.66 2.89
CA TYR A 111 2.00 6.92 2.32
C TYR A 111 1.98 8.05 3.37
N GLU A 112 1.46 7.79 4.58
CA GLU A 112 1.48 8.74 5.70
C GLU A 112 2.90 9.15 6.11
N ASP A 113 3.84 8.20 6.06
CA ASP A 113 5.26 8.42 6.35
C ASP A 113 6.03 9.08 5.19
N GLY A 114 5.37 9.36 4.05
CA GLY A 114 5.95 10.03 2.89
C GLY A 114 6.97 9.19 2.10
N LEU A 115 7.03 7.88 2.34
CA LEU A 115 7.94 6.95 1.65
C LEU A 115 7.42 6.50 0.27
N ILE A 116 6.12 6.67 0.03
CA ILE A 116 5.46 6.30 -1.22
C ILE A 116 4.85 7.58 -1.80
N GLU A 117 5.58 8.25 -2.70
CA GLU A 117 5.02 9.30 -3.56
C GLU A 117 4.04 8.64 -4.55
N THR A 118 2.78 8.52 -4.16
CA THR A 118 1.72 8.49 -5.16
C THR A 118 1.79 9.83 -5.87
N GLY A 119 2.15 9.84 -7.15
CA GLY A 119 2.27 11.04 -7.99
C GLY A 119 0.94 11.76 -8.22
N GLU A 120 0.16 11.97 -7.16
CA GLU A 120 -0.97 12.86 -7.12
C GLU A 120 -0.43 14.25 -7.45
N ALA A 121 -0.85 14.76 -8.61
CA ALA A 121 -0.57 16.12 -8.98
C ALA A 121 -1.07 17.01 -7.84
N ASN A 122 -0.17 17.76 -7.23
CA ASN A 122 -0.49 18.69 -6.15
C ASN A 122 -1.39 19.80 -6.75
N VAL A 123 -2.71 19.55 -6.83
CA VAL A 123 -3.64 20.48 -7.48
C VAL A 123 -3.88 21.64 -6.53
N GLN A 124 -3.08 22.70 -6.69
CA GLN A 124 -3.31 23.97 -6.03
C GLN A 124 -4.69 24.50 -6.42
N LYS A 125 -5.58 24.62 -5.43
CA LYS A 125 -6.94 25.16 -5.63
C LYS A 125 -6.90 26.67 -5.48
N TYR A 126 -6.78 27.38 -6.59
CA TYR A 126 -6.88 28.84 -6.62
C TYR A 126 -8.33 29.30 -6.36
N THR A 127 -8.55 30.08 -5.31
CA THR A 127 -9.86 30.67 -5.02
C THR A 127 -9.81 32.18 -5.27
N TYR A 128 -10.64 32.70 -6.18
CA TYR A 128 -10.68 34.14 -6.46
C TYR A 128 -11.37 34.92 -5.32
N PRO A 129 -10.85 36.09 -4.90
CA PRO A 129 -9.64 36.75 -5.37
C PRO A 129 -8.36 36.06 -4.88
N TYR A 130 -7.43 35.82 -5.81
CA TYR A 130 -6.19 35.09 -5.57
C TYR A 130 -5.42 35.70 -4.40
N ARG A 131 -5.05 34.86 -3.42
CA ARG A 131 -4.09 35.29 -2.39
C ARG A 131 -2.70 35.17 -2.96
N VAL A 132 -1.80 36.06 -2.55
CA VAL A 132 -0.38 36.00 -2.96
C VAL A 132 0.23 34.65 -2.60
N ILE A 133 -0.26 34.06 -1.49
CA ILE A 133 0.13 32.75 -0.96
C ILE A 133 -0.28 31.61 -1.90
N ASP A 134 -1.36 31.76 -2.67
CA ASP A 134 -1.85 30.67 -3.54
C ASP A 134 -0.94 30.45 -4.76
N LEU A 135 -0.11 31.44 -5.13
CA LEU A 135 0.75 31.44 -6.32
C LEU A 135 2.17 30.93 -6.05
N VAL A 136 2.49 30.58 -4.80
CA VAL A 136 3.82 30.15 -4.38
C VAL A 136 3.86 28.63 -4.24
N ASP A 137 4.99 28.03 -4.59
CA ASP A 137 5.23 26.61 -4.40
C ASP A 137 5.34 26.30 -2.88
N PRO A 138 4.52 25.39 -2.32
CA PRO A 138 4.59 25.05 -0.90
C PRO A 138 5.94 24.49 -0.45
N ASP A 139 6.76 23.99 -1.38
CA ASP A 139 8.06 23.39 -1.09
C ASP A 139 9.21 24.41 -1.03
N ASP A 140 8.97 25.67 -1.43
CA ASP A 140 9.93 26.77 -1.30
C ASP A 140 9.61 27.63 -0.06
N GLU A 141 10.16 27.22 1.08
CA GLU A 141 9.96 27.89 2.38
C GLU A 141 10.29 29.39 2.35
N GLU A 142 11.31 29.79 1.57
CA GLU A 142 11.79 31.17 1.51
C GLU A 142 10.82 32.06 0.72
N GLU A 143 10.25 31.53 -0.36
CA GLU A 143 9.26 32.25 -1.17
C GLU A 143 7.89 32.34 -0.47
N MET A 144 7.53 31.29 0.27
CA MET A 144 6.33 31.23 1.12
C MET A 144 6.35 32.30 2.23
N GLU A 145 7.49 32.47 2.91
CA GLU A 145 7.62 33.47 3.97
C GLU A 145 7.46 34.90 3.44
N ARG A 146 8.05 35.19 2.27
CA ARG A 146 7.89 36.49 1.59
C ARG A 146 6.45 36.76 1.19
N ALA A 147 5.75 35.77 0.63
CA ALA A 147 4.35 35.93 0.23
C ALA A 147 3.41 36.16 1.43
N LEU A 148 3.67 35.52 2.57
CA LEU A 148 2.95 35.75 3.82
C LEU A 148 3.17 37.16 4.35
N GLU A 149 4.39 37.70 4.28
CA GLU A 149 4.67 39.08 4.67
C GLU A 149 3.94 40.09 3.78
N GLU A 150 3.91 39.86 2.46
CA GLU A 150 3.18 40.72 1.53
C GLU A 150 1.67 40.69 1.76
N ASP A 151 1.08 39.52 2.02
CA ASP A 151 -0.34 39.41 2.32
C ASP A 151 -0.68 40.09 3.64
N ARG A 152 0.17 39.94 4.68
CA ARG A 152 0.02 40.68 5.95
C ARG A 152 0.08 42.20 5.75
N ARG A 153 0.98 42.69 4.89
CA ARG A 153 1.06 44.13 4.54
C ARG A 153 -0.20 44.60 3.80
N LYS A 154 -0.71 43.81 2.86
CA LYS A 154 -1.94 44.13 2.10
C LYS A 154 -3.18 44.13 3.00
N GLN A 155 -3.30 43.17 3.91
CA GLN A 155 -4.37 43.13 4.91
C GLN A 155 -4.27 44.30 5.91
N ALA A 156 -3.07 44.68 6.33
CA ALA A 156 -2.86 45.84 7.21
C ALA A 156 -3.15 47.18 6.51
N ALA A 157 -2.93 47.27 5.20
CA ALA A 157 -3.27 48.43 4.37
C ALA A 157 -4.76 48.50 4.01
N TYR A 158 -5.51 47.39 4.16
CA TYR A 158 -6.96 47.36 3.95
C TYR A 158 -7.69 48.06 5.10
N THR A 159 -7.83 49.38 4.98
CA THR A 159 -8.86 50.11 5.69
C THR A 159 -10.17 49.86 4.95
N GLY A 160 -11.09 49.10 5.57
CA GLY A 160 -12.34 48.66 4.95
C GLY A 160 -13.16 49.79 4.34
N PRO A 161 -14.20 49.47 3.53
CA PRO A 161 -14.96 50.47 2.81
C PRO A 161 -15.49 51.50 3.80
N GLU A 162 -15.19 52.76 3.47
CA GLU A 162 -15.50 53.97 4.20
C GLU A 162 -16.70 53.79 5.15
N ARG A 163 -16.48 54.07 6.45
CA ARG A 163 -17.57 54.43 7.35
C ARG A 163 -18.41 55.48 6.61
N ARG A 164 -19.56 55.05 6.09
CA ARG A 164 -20.57 55.91 5.46
C ARG A 164 -20.72 57.13 6.35
N LYS A 165 -20.16 58.26 5.92
CA LYS A 165 -20.48 59.55 6.52
C LYS A 165 -21.97 59.73 6.30
N ARG A 166 -22.70 59.75 7.41
CA ARG A 166 -24.10 60.15 7.49
C ARG A 166 -24.26 61.59 7.02
#